data_AF-A0A6B3F8D6-F1
#
_entry.id   AF-A0A6B3F8D6-F1
#
_cell.length_a   1.000
_cell.length_b   1.000
_cell.length_c   1.000
_cell.angle_alpha   90.00
_cell.angle_beta   90.00
_cell.angle_gamma   90.00
#
_symmetry.space_group_name_H-M   'P 1'
#
loop_
_entity.id
_entity.type
_entity.pdbx_description
1 polymer ?
#
loop_
_entity_poly.entity_id
_entity_poly.type
_entity_poly.pdbx_seq_one_letter_code
_entity_poly.pdbx_strand_id
1 'polypeptide(L)'
;VGLSMFGLTTPAVDEARAELTALGYEPLVFHATGAGGRALEKLAGDGRLAGVLDLTTTELADDLVGGVLSAGPHRLEAAGARGI
;
A
#
# COMPACT_ATOMS: atom_id res chain seq x y z
N VAL A 1 -7.57 -0.26 -7.24
CA VAL A 1 -6.52 -1.08 -6.60
C VAL A 1 -5.61 -0.15 -5.82
N GLY A 2 -5.30 -0.45 -4.56
CA GLY A 2 -4.37 0.37 -3.77
C GLY A 2 -2.92 -0.08 -3.97
N LEU A 3 -1.99 0.87 -4.10
CA LEU A 3 -0.56 0.61 -4.28
C LEU A 3 0.26 1.37 -3.24
N SER A 4 1.24 0.72 -2.62
CA SER A 4 2.22 1.42 -1.76
C SER A 4 3.45 1.86 -2.55
N MET A 5 3.96 3.06 -2.26
CA MET A 5 5.05 3.70 -3.00
C MET A 5 6.01 4.43 -2.07
N PHE A 6 7.29 4.44 -2.41
CA PHE A 6 8.28 5.37 -1.88
C PHE A 6 9.11 5.93 -3.03
N GLY A 7 9.83 7.03 -2.83
CA GLY A 7 10.60 7.67 -3.92
C GLY A 7 11.57 6.73 -4.65
N LEU A 8 12.08 5.70 -3.97
CA LEU A 8 12.98 4.67 -4.54
C LEU A 8 12.23 3.60 -5.35
N THR A 9 10.94 3.40 -5.11
CA THR A 9 10.11 2.41 -5.81
C THR A 9 9.19 3.03 -6.85
N THR A 10 9.22 4.36 -7.04
CA THR A 10 8.44 5.08 -8.06
C THR A 10 8.48 4.42 -9.44
N PRO A 11 9.64 3.98 -10.00
CA PRO A 11 9.64 3.36 -11.32
C PRO A 11 8.78 2.09 -11.40
N ALA A 12 8.80 1.25 -10.36
CA ALA A 12 8.00 0.03 -10.32
C ALA A 12 6.50 0.33 -10.10
N VAL A 13 6.19 1.36 -9.29
CA VAL A 13 4.81 1.77 -9.05
C VAL A 13 4.19 2.42 -10.29
N ASP A 14 4.97 3.20 -11.05
CA ASP A 14 4.50 3.79 -12.31
C ASP A 14 4.21 2.73 -13.37
N GLU A 15 5.04 1.70 -13.48
CA GLU A 15 4.78 0.54 -14.34
C GLU A 15 3.49 -0.17 -13.92
N ALA A 16 3.35 -0.52 -12.64
CA ALA A 16 2.15 -1.19 -12.14
C ALA A 16 0.89 -0.34 -12.33
N ARG A 17 0.99 0.98 -12.14
CA ARG A 17 -0.10 1.93 -12.38
C ARG A 17 -0.53 1.94 -13.85
N ALA A 18 0.42 1.96 -14.78
CA ALA A 18 0.13 1.92 -16.21
C ALA A 18 -0.59 0.62 -16.59
N GLU A 19 -0.08 -0.53 -16.15
CA GLU A 19 -0.67 -1.84 -16.41
C GLU A 19 -2.08 -1.99 -15.82
N LEU A 20 -2.27 -1.61 -14.54
CA LEU A 20 -3.59 -1.65 -13.91
C LEU A 20 -4.60 -0.73 -14.60
N THR A 21 -4.14 0.44 -15.08
CA THR A 21 -4.99 1.35 -15.87
C THR A 21 -5.38 0.73 -17.21
N ALA A 22 -4.44 0.08 -17.91
CA ALA A 22 -4.70 -0.62 -19.17
C ALA A 22 -5.69 -1.79 -18.99
N LEU A 23 -5.68 -2.44 -17.82
CA LEU A 23 -6.64 -3.46 -17.42
C LEU A 23 -8.01 -2.90 -16.96
N GLY A 24 -8.19 -1.57 -16.94
CA GLY A 24 -9.44 -0.91 -16.59
C GLY A 24 -9.66 -0.69 -15.09
N TYR A 25 -8.64 -0.90 -14.26
CA TYR A 25 -8.69 -0.55 -12.83
C TYR A 25 -8.37 0.93 -12.61
N GLU A 26 -8.81 1.46 -11.48
CA GLU A 26 -8.40 2.75 -10.95
C GLU A 26 -7.30 2.56 -9.88
N PRO A 27 -6.03 2.89 -10.16
CA PRO A 27 -4.93 2.77 -9.20
C PRO A 27 -4.93 3.95 -8.21
N LEU A 28 -4.83 3.67 -6.92
CA LEU A 28 -4.67 4.66 -5.86
C LEU A 28 -3.30 4.46 -5.21
N VAL A 29 -2.43 5.47 -5.27
CA VAL A 29 -1.05 5.38 -4.76
C VAL A 29 -0.96 5.99 -3.36
N PHE A 30 -0.35 5.24 -2.43
CA PHE A 30 -0.15 5.61 -1.04
C PHE A 30 1.35 5.70 -0.76
N HIS A 31 1.80 6.86 -0.30
CA HIS A 31 3.20 7.06 0.04
C HIS A 31 3.52 6.38 1.39
N ALA A 32 4.49 5.46 1.42
CA ALA A 32 4.81 4.58 2.53
C ALA A 32 5.57 5.30 3.66
N THR A 33 4.93 6.29 4.28
CA THR A 33 5.45 7.13 5.37
C THR A 33 4.77 6.84 6.72
N GLY A 34 4.24 5.63 6.89
CA GLY A 34 3.41 5.21 8.01
C GLY A 34 1.96 5.66 7.86
N ALA A 35 1.76 6.96 7.57
CA ALA A 35 0.42 7.50 7.31
C ALA A 35 -0.23 6.92 6.04
N GLY A 36 0.55 6.70 4.98
CA GLY A 36 0.03 6.10 3.75
C GLY A 36 -0.34 4.64 3.93
N GLY A 37 0.49 3.84 4.60
CA GLY A 37 0.14 2.47 4.97
C GLY A 37 -1.14 2.38 5.78
N ARG A 38 -1.30 3.20 6.83
CA ARG A 38 -2.55 3.26 7.61
C ARG A 38 -3.77 3.65 6.78
N ALA A 39 -3.62 4.57 5.83
CA ALA A 39 -4.71 4.95 4.93
C ALA A 39 -5.07 3.79 3.97
N LEU A 40 -4.07 3.06 3.46
CA LEU A 40 -4.27 1.88 2.62
C LEU A 40 -5.00 0.77 3.41
N GLU A 41 -4.53 0.43 4.61
CA GLU A 41 -5.19 -0.54 5.51
C GLU A 41 -6.64 -0.14 5.79
N LYS A 42 -6.89 1.14 6.10
CA LYS A 42 -8.24 1.62 6.39
C LYS A 42 -9.16 1.43 5.17
N LEU A 43 -8.72 1.80 3.98
CA LEU A 43 -9.55 1.66 2.77
C LEU A 43 -9.75 0.20 2.37
N ALA A 44 -8.74 -0.65 2.56
CA ALA A 44 -8.88 -2.10 2.39
C ALA A 44 -9.91 -2.67 3.38
N GLY A 45 -9.74 -2.39 4.68
CA GLY A 45 -10.64 -2.82 5.74
C GLY A 45 -12.08 -2.32 5.58
N ASP A 46 -12.27 -1.11 5.05
CA ASP A 46 -13.59 -0.55 4.74
C ASP A 46 -14.23 -1.17 3.49
N GLY A 47 -13.55 -2.09 2.79
CA GLY A 47 -14.06 -2.73 1.56
C GLY A 47 -14.14 -1.77 0.38
N ARG A 48 -13.31 -0.71 0.38
CA ARG A 48 -13.30 0.34 -0.65
C ARG A 48 -12.34 0.05 -1.80
N LEU A 49 -11.57 -1.04 -1.70
CA LEU A 49 -10.59 -1.46 -2.69
C LEU A 49 -11.00 -2.82 -3.27
N ALA A 50 -10.79 -2.99 -4.58
CA ALA A 50 -10.95 -4.27 -5.25
C ALA A 50 -9.72 -5.19 -5.13
N GLY A 51 -8.61 -4.68 -4.60
CA GLY A 51 -7.34 -5.37 -4.49
C GLY A 51 -6.24 -4.42 -4.00
N VAL A 52 -5.17 -4.99 -3.46
CA VAL A 52 -3.98 -4.26 -2.99
C VAL A 52 -2.72 -4.83 -3.64
N LEU A 53 -1.88 -3.95 -4.18
CA LEU A 53 -0.55 -4.28 -4.68
C LEU A 53 0.48 -3.56 -3.81
N ASP A 54 0.91 -4.25 -2.76
CA ASP A 54 1.77 -3.67 -1.72
C ASP A 54 3.26 -3.77 -2.06
N LEU A 55 3.72 -2.97 -3.03
CA LEU A 55 5.09 -3.02 -3.55
C LEU A 55 6.14 -2.50 -2.56
N THR A 56 5.77 -1.58 -1.68
CA THR A 56 6.69 -0.84 -0.82
C THR A 56 6.36 -1.07 0.65
N THR A 57 6.95 -2.12 1.22
CA THR A 57 6.69 -2.55 2.61
C THR A 57 7.66 -1.95 3.64
N THR A 58 8.33 -0.84 3.31
CA THR A 58 9.36 -0.22 4.16
C THR A 58 8.85 0.18 5.56
N GLU A 59 7.56 0.43 5.71
CA GLU A 59 6.93 0.78 6.99
C GLU A 59 7.03 -0.35 8.02
N LEU A 60 7.20 -1.62 7.58
CA LEU A 60 7.45 -2.76 8.47
C LEU A 60 8.87 -2.70 9.07
N ALA A 61 9.85 -2.26 8.27
CA ALA A 61 11.21 -2.11 8.75
C ALA A 61 11.26 -1.02 9.81
N ASP A 62 10.60 0.12 9.57
CA ASP A 62 10.46 1.18 10.56
C ASP A 62 9.76 0.70 11.85
N ASP A 63 8.68 -0.08 11.76
CA ASP A 63 8.03 -0.62 12.96
C ASP A 63 8.96 -1.54 13.76
N LEU A 64 9.71 -2.41 13.07
CA LEU A 64 10.62 -3.37 13.70
C LEU A 64 11.80 -2.70 14.42
N VAL A 65 12.38 -1.63 13.83
CA VAL A 65 13.61 -1.01 14.35
C VAL A 65 13.38 0.29 15.11
N GLY A 66 12.13 0.73 15.28
CA GLY A 66 11.79 1.99 15.94
C GLY A 66 12.04 3.23 15.06
N GLY A 67 11.86 3.07 13.74
CA GLY A 67 11.90 4.16 12.77
C GLY A 67 10.72 5.12 12.91
N VAL A 68 10.78 6.23 12.16
CA VAL A 68 9.81 7.34 12.27
C VAL A 68 8.55 7.07 11.43
N LEU A 69 8.66 6.26 10.38
CA LEU A 69 7.64 6.04 9.37
C LEU A 69 6.89 4.71 9.56
N SER A 70 6.72 4.26 10.80
CA SER A 70 5.94 3.06 11.10
C SER A 70 4.45 3.24 10.76
N ALA A 71 3.85 2.21 10.16
CA ALA A 71 2.40 2.08 9.96
C ALA A 71 1.70 1.33 11.12
N GLY A 72 2.47 0.84 12.10
CA GLY A 72 2.00 0.08 13.26
C GLY A 72 1.95 -1.44 13.01
N PRO A 73 1.61 -2.22 14.05
CA PRO A 73 1.81 -3.67 14.08
C PRO A 73 0.85 -4.45 13.17
N HIS A 74 -0.23 -3.83 12.70
CA HIS A 74 -1.27 -4.48 11.88
C HIS A 74 -1.09 -4.25 10.36
N ARG A 75 0.09 -3.78 9.95
CA ARG A 75 0.39 -3.52 8.54
C ARG A 75 0.39 -4.84 7.75
N LEU A 76 -0.23 -4.82 6.56
CA LEU A 76 -0.51 -5.94 5.65
C LEU A 76 -1.67 -6.88 6.06
N GLU A 77 -2.44 -6.56 7.11
CA GLU A 77 -3.48 -7.47 7.60
C GLU A 77 -4.87 -7.23 6.97
N ALA A 78 -5.26 -5.98 6.67
CA ALA A 78 -6.65 -5.67 6.33
C ALA A 78 -7.08 -6.21 4.95
N ALA A 79 -6.18 -6.21 3.97
CA ALA A 79 -6.46 -6.76 2.64
C ALA A 79 -6.74 -8.28 2.71
N GLY A 80 -5.85 -9.03 3.38
CA GLY A 80 -6.01 -10.47 3.60
C GLY A 80 -7.27 -10.80 4.40
N ALA A 81 -7.59 -10.04 5.44
CA ALA A 81 -8.82 -10.21 6.21
C ALA A 81 -10.10 -9.96 5.38
N ARG A 82 -10.00 -9.18 4.30
CA ARG A 82 -11.11 -8.94 3.36
C ARG A 82 -11.15 -9.90 2.17
N GLY A 83 -10.10 -10.70 1.97
CA GLY A 83 -9.99 -11.62 0.83
C GLY A 83 -9.73 -10.92 -0.50
N ILE A 84 -9.00 -9.79 -0.48
CA ILE A 84 -8.58 -9.02 -1.66
C ILE A 84 -7.07 -8.84 -1.74
#